data_AF-A0A2G9XLZ4-F1
#
_entry.id   AF-A0A2G9XLZ4-F1
#
_cell.length_a   1.000
_cell.length_b   1.000
_cell.length_c   1.000
_cell.angle_alpha   90.00
_cell.angle_beta   90.00
_cell.angle_gamma   90.00
#
_symmetry.space_group_name_H-M   'P 1'
#
loop_
_entity.id
_entity.type
_entity.pdbx_description
1 polymer ?
#
loop_
_entity_poly.entity_id
_entity_poly.type
_entity_poly.pdbx_seq_one_letter_code
_entity_poly.pdbx_strand_id
1 'polypeptide(L)'
;MVEKAFHDFVKELCFYYERKEPREQALDLWFTEVKHIPDEPLDWMRAQISSRHESYPKNLPVVMRELWQQWLENHPKKRAHGSTTADCQDCDGAGIITLYREGYRYVFRCGKCQQSNLNGIPVAFLANLEVRGYTLTNTMRKNRQSYG
;
A
#
# COMPACT_ATOMS: atom_id res chain seq x y z
N MET A 1 6.18 10.26 -1.93
CA MET A 1 6.15 11.72 -2.16
C MET A 1 7.55 12.21 -2.36
N VAL A 2 7.73 13.23 -3.20
CA VAL A 2 9.05 13.84 -3.40
C VAL A 2 9.32 14.82 -2.25
N GLU A 3 10.56 14.89 -1.78
CA GLU A 3 10.99 15.75 -0.67
C GLU A 3 10.58 17.22 -0.87
N LYS A 4 10.77 17.75 -2.08
CA LYS A 4 10.33 19.10 -2.45
C LYS A 4 8.82 19.31 -2.21
N ALA A 5 7.99 18.34 -2.62
CA ALA A 5 6.54 18.44 -2.44
C ALA A 5 6.14 18.43 -0.96
N PHE A 6 6.87 17.68 -0.12
CA PHE A 6 6.68 17.73 1.32
C PHE A 6 7.07 19.09 1.92
N HIS A 7 8.20 19.66 1.49
CA HIS A 7 8.67 20.94 2.00
C HIS A 7 7.71 22.07 1.62
N ASP A 8 7.26 22.09 0.37
CA ASP A 8 6.26 23.05 -0.12
C ASP A 8 4.95 22.92 0.69
N PHE A 9 4.49 21.68 0.93
CA PHE A 9 3.31 21.41 1.76
C PHE A 9 3.45 21.94 3.19
N VAL A 10 4.57 21.71 3.87
CA VAL A 10 4.80 22.19 5.24
C VAL A 10 4.87 23.72 5.25
N LYS A 11 5.54 24.32 4.27
CA LYS A 11 5.68 25.77 4.15
C LYS A 11 4.33 26.46 4.00
N GLU A 12 3.47 25.93 3.15
CA GLU A 12 2.13 26.48 2.93
C GLU A 12 1.23 26.33 4.17
N LEU A 13 1.35 25.23 4.91
CA LEU A 13 0.68 25.07 6.21
C LEU A 13 1.22 26.05 7.26
N CYS A 14 2.54 26.24 7.34
CA CYS A 14 3.14 27.22 8.24
C CYS A 14 2.67 28.64 7.91
N PHE A 15 2.57 28.98 6.63
CA PHE A 15 2.02 30.25 6.18
C PHE A 15 0.55 30.43 6.61
N TYR A 16 -0.30 29.42 6.41
CA TYR A 16 -1.71 29.46 6.83
C TYR A 16 -1.90 29.70 8.32
N TYR A 17 -1.08 29.07 9.17
CA TYR A 17 -1.13 29.24 10.63
C TYR A 17 -0.28 30.42 11.14
N GLU A 18 0.28 31.24 10.26
CA GLU A 18 1.17 32.36 10.59
C GLU A 18 2.35 31.97 11.51
N ARG A 19 2.94 30.80 11.25
CA ARG A 19 4.04 30.24 12.04
C ARG A 19 5.36 30.22 11.28
N LYS A 20 6.44 30.28 12.08
CA LYS A 20 7.80 30.07 11.58
C LYS A 20 7.98 28.62 11.10
N GLU A 21 8.62 28.48 9.94
CA GLU A 21 9.00 27.19 9.36
C GLU A 21 9.89 26.38 10.32
N PRO A 22 9.70 25.04 10.40
CA PRO A 22 10.62 24.15 11.11
C PRO A 22 12.04 24.23 10.54
N ARG A 23 13.03 23.84 11.35
CA ARG A 23 14.42 23.71 10.86
C ARG A 23 14.50 22.59 9.83
N GLU A 24 15.40 22.69 8.87
CA GLU A 24 15.62 21.66 7.82
C GLU A 24 15.79 20.25 8.41
N GLN A 25 16.61 20.10 9.47
CA GLN A 25 16.79 18.82 10.16
C GLN A 25 15.48 18.20 10.69
N ALA A 26 14.51 19.03 11.09
CA ALA A 26 13.20 18.55 11.52
C ALA A 26 12.32 18.14 10.34
N LEU A 27 12.42 18.85 9.20
CA LEU A 27 11.74 18.50 7.97
C LEU A 27 12.23 17.14 7.44
N ASP A 28 13.53 16.88 7.45
CA ASP A 28 14.10 15.60 6.99
C ASP A 28 13.61 14.40 7.82
N LEU A 29 13.56 14.59 9.15
CA LEU A 29 13.03 13.57 10.06
C LEU A 29 11.55 13.32 9.81
N TRP A 30 10.76 14.37 9.62
CA TRP A 30 9.34 14.26 9.32
C TRP A 30 9.09 13.62 7.96
N PHE A 31 9.88 14.00 6.95
CA PHE A 31 9.80 13.43 5.61
C PHE A 31 10.08 11.93 5.63
N THR A 32 11.07 11.48 6.40
CA THR A 32 11.39 10.05 6.53
C THR A 32 10.19 9.21 6.98
N GLU A 33 9.34 9.76 7.85
CA GLU A 33 8.12 9.11 8.34
C GLU A 33 7.00 9.06 7.28
N VAL A 34 6.91 10.07 6.40
CA VAL A 34 5.79 10.23 5.44
C VAL A 34 6.15 10.02 3.97
N LYS A 35 7.43 9.76 3.64
CA LYS A 35 7.93 9.61 2.25
C LYS A 35 7.19 8.58 1.41
N HIS A 36 6.55 7.60 2.06
CA HIS A 36 5.77 6.53 1.42
C HIS A 36 4.38 6.99 0.93
N ILE A 37 3.87 8.13 1.40
CA ILE A 37 2.60 8.71 0.96
C ILE A 37 2.80 9.31 -0.45
N PRO A 38 1.91 9.10 -1.44
CA PRO A 38 2.01 9.74 -2.75
C PRO A 38 1.75 11.26 -2.68
N ASP A 39 2.06 12.00 -3.74
CA ASP A 39 1.83 13.46 -3.80
C ASP A 39 0.34 13.80 -4.01
N GLU A 40 -0.41 12.90 -4.63
CA GLU A 40 -1.81 13.07 -4.99
C GLU A 40 -2.76 13.51 -3.84
N PRO A 41 -2.71 12.93 -2.62
CA PRO A 41 -3.60 13.33 -1.53
C PRO A 41 -3.19 14.63 -0.83
N LEU A 42 -2.06 15.26 -1.18
CA LEU A 42 -1.53 16.40 -0.41
C LEU A 42 -2.49 17.59 -0.32
N ASP A 43 -3.12 17.96 -1.43
CA ASP A 43 -4.08 19.07 -1.46
C ASP A 43 -5.30 18.77 -0.58
N TRP A 44 -5.79 17.53 -0.65
CA TRP A 44 -6.90 17.07 0.19
C TRP A 44 -6.50 17.07 1.67
N MET A 45 -5.32 16.56 2.00
CA MET A 45 -4.79 16.54 3.37
C MET A 45 -4.68 17.95 3.93
N ARG A 46 -4.19 18.91 3.14
CA ARG A 46 -4.11 20.31 3.55
C ARG A 46 -5.48 20.87 3.89
N ALA A 47 -6.47 20.66 3.01
CA ALA A 47 -7.84 21.11 3.25
C ALA A 47 -8.43 20.47 4.52
N GLN A 48 -8.14 19.20 4.80
CA GLN A 48 -8.56 18.56 6.04
C GLN A 48 -7.85 19.13 7.27
N ILE A 49 -6.56 19.45 7.18
CA ILE A 49 -5.82 20.03 8.30
C ILE A 49 -6.37 21.42 8.62
N SER A 50 -6.46 22.29 7.61
CA SER A 50 -6.92 23.67 7.77
C SER A 50 -8.38 23.78 8.22
N SER A 51 -9.24 22.81 7.89
CA SER A 51 -10.66 22.80 8.32
C SER A 51 -10.89 22.18 9.69
N ARG A 52 -10.12 21.15 10.08
CA ARG A 52 -10.34 20.40 11.32
C ARG A 52 -9.52 20.93 12.49
N HIS A 53 -8.37 21.53 12.22
CA HIS A 53 -7.47 22.00 13.26
C HIS A 53 -7.45 23.54 13.28
N GLU A 54 -7.96 24.12 14.36
CA GLU A 54 -7.87 25.57 14.62
C GLU A 54 -6.42 26.05 14.81
N SER A 55 -5.50 25.14 15.16
CA SER A 55 -4.09 25.44 15.37
C SER A 55 -3.18 24.41 14.69
N TYR A 56 -1.93 24.81 14.44
CA TYR A 56 -0.96 23.94 13.79
C TYR A 56 -0.77 22.61 14.55
N PRO A 57 -0.84 21.44 13.87
CA PRO A 57 -0.72 20.14 14.51
C PRO A 57 0.58 19.99 15.33
N LYS A 58 0.47 19.53 16.58
CA LYS A 58 1.65 19.25 17.42
C LYS A 58 2.59 18.21 16.81
N ASN A 59 2.04 17.26 16.04
CA ASN A 59 2.79 16.23 15.33
C ASN A 59 2.21 16.05 13.92
N LEU A 60 2.73 16.84 12.97
CA LEU A 60 2.28 16.84 11.59
C LEU A 60 2.42 15.45 10.91
N PRO A 61 3.54 14.72 11.04
CA PRO A 61 3.66 13.37 10.48
C PRO A 61 2.57 12.40 10.91
N VAL A 62 2.18 12.41 12.19
CA VAL A 62 1.10 11.53 12.70
C VAL A 62 -0.22 11.89 12.03
N VAL A 63 -0.58 13.18 11.99
CA VAL A 63 -1.81 13.64 11.35
C VAL A 63 -1.83 13.30 9.86
N MET A 64 -0.72 13.46 9.14
CA MET A 64 -0.62 13.07 7.73
C MET A 64 -0.85 11.55 7.53
N ARG A 65 -0.31 10.70 8.42
CA ARG A 65 -0.56 9.25 8.36
C ARG A 65 -2.03 8.91 8.62
N GLU A 66 -2.66 9.57 9.59
CA GLU A 66 -4.09 9.37 9.87
C GLU A 66 -4.97 9.79 8.69
N LEU A 67 -4.69 10.97 8.13
CA LEU A 67 -5.38 11.47 6.94
C LEU A 67 -5.13 10.57 5.73
N TRP A 68 -3.95 9.97 5.62
CA TRP A 68 -3.67 8.99 4.56
C TRP A 68 -4.57 7.77 4.68
N GLN A 69 -4.74 7.22 5.88
CA GLN A 69 -5.66 6.10 6.10
C GLN A 69 -7.11 6.48 5.77
N GLN A 70 -7.56 7.67 6.16
CA GLN A 70 -8.90 8.17 5.83
C GLN A 70 -9.08 8.40 4.32
N TRP A 71 -8.05 8.88 3.64
CA TRP A 71 -8.10 9.05 2.19
C TRP A 71 -8.20 7.70 1.49
N LEU A 72 -7.48 6.68 1.99
CA LEU A 72 -7.58 5.29 1.51
C LEU A 72 -8.94 4.65 1.78
N GLU A 73 -9.64 5.02 2.85
CA GLU A 73 -11.01 4.60 3.13
C GLU A 73 -12.00 5.20 2.13
N ASN A 74 -11.84 6.49 1.81
CA ASN A 74 -12.69 7.19 0.85
C ASN A 74 -12.34 6.91 -0.62
N HIS A 75 -11.15 6.37 -0.88
CA HIS A 75 -10.69 5.95 -2.21
C HIS A 75 -10.32 4.45 -2.21
N PRO A 76 -11.31 3.54 -2.03
CA PRO A 76 -11.05 2.11 -1.93
C PRO A 76 -10.42 1.52 -3.20
N LYS A 77 -10.58 2.19 -4.36
CA LYS A 77 -9.91 1.84 -5.63
C LYS A 77 -8.41 2.17 -5.68
N LYS A 78 -7.91 3.00 -4.75
CA LYS A 78 -6.51 3.45 -4.67
C LYS A 78 -5.79 2.98 -3.40
N ARG A 79 -6.54 2.41 -2.45
CA ARG A 79 -5.99 1.47 -1.49
C ARG A 79 -5.27 0.39 -2.30
N ALA A 80 -4.01 0.11 -1.97
CA ALA A 80 -3.26 -0.98 -2.58
C ALA A 80 -3.87 -2.34 -2.21
N HIS A 81 -5.08 -2.60 -2.68
CA HIS A 81 -5.41 -3.89 -3.23
C HIS A 81 -4.87 -3.86 -4.66
N GLY A 82 -3.99 -4.80 -4.99
CA GLY A 82 -3.65 -5.10 -6.38
C GLY A 82 -4.92 -5.48 -7.16
N SER A 83 -5.67 -4.47 -7.59
CA SER A 83 -6.97 -4.64 -8.22
C SER A 83 -6.94 -3.98 -9.60
N THR A 84 -6.30 -4.68 -10.50
CA THR A 84 -6.84 -4.82 -11.85
C THR A 84 -6.54 -6.23 -12.34
N THR A 85 -7.05 -7.19 -11.56
CA THR A 85 -7.62 -8.49 -11.96
C THR A 85 -7.79 -9.31 -10.67
N ALA A 86 -8.95 -9.15 -10.02
CA ALA A 86 -9.41 -10.15 -9.04
C ALA A 86 -9.61 -11.53 -9.71
N ASP A 87 -9.58 -11.60 -11.05
CA ASP A 87 -9.75 -12.80 -11.87
C ASP A 87 -8.45 -13.55 -12.16
N CYS A 88 -7.38 -13.37 -11.37
CA CYS A 88 -6.25 -14.28 -11.50
C CYS A 88 -6.64 -15.64 -10.91
N GLN A 89 -7.16 -16.53 -11.75
CA GLN A 89 -7.56 -17.91 -11.38
C GLN A 89 -6.46 -18.69 -10.64
N ASP A 90 -5.19 -18.30 -10.79
CA ASP A 90 -4.07 -19.00 -10.16
C ASP A 90 -3.80 -18.56 -8.73
N CYS A 91 -4.19 -17.35 -8.34
CA CYS A 91 -3.89 -16.79 -7.02
C CYS A 91 -5.06 -16.00 -6.40
N ASP A 92 -6.27 -16.12 -6.93
CA ASP A 92 -7.49 -15.42 -6.47
C ASP A 92 -7.29 -13.91 -6.21
N GLY A 93 -6.48 -13.26 -7.06
CA GLY A 93 -6.16 -11.83 -6.91
C GLY A 93 -5.24 -11.47 -5.72
N ALA A 94 -4.70 -12.45 -4.99
CA ALA A 94 -3.76 -12.22 -3.89
C ALA A 94 -2.32 -11.92 -4.36
N GLY A 95 -2.00 -12.19 -5.64
CA GLY A 95 -0.65 -12.09 -6.20
C GLY A 95 0.33 -13.15 -5.67
N ILE A 96 -0.12 -14.04 -4.80
CA ILE A 96 0.68 -15.05 -4.10
C ILE A 96 0.00 -16.41 -4.23
N ILE A 97 0.78 -17.43 -4.54
CA ILE A 97 0.36 -18.83 -4.64
C ILE A 97 0.95 -19.57 -3.42
N THR A 98 0.09 -20.16 -2.61
CA THR A 98 0.51 -21.00 -1.47
C THR A 98 0.24 -22.46 -1.80
N LEU A 99 1.28 -23.30 -1.72
CA LEU A 99 1.23 -24.71 -2.08
C LEU A 99 1.92 -25.58 -1.04
N TYR A 100 1.59 -26.86 -1.06
CA TYR A 100 2.16 -27.87 -0.18
C TYR A 100 2.87 -28.94 -0.98
N ARG A 101 4.06 -29.33 -0.52
CA ARG A 101 4.82 -30.45 -1.05
C ARG A 101 5.52 -31.16 0.12
N GLU A 102 5.38 -32.48 0.19
CA GLU A 102 6.05 -33.32 1.20
C GLU A 102 5.78 -32.84 2.65
N GLY A 103 4.58 -32.30 2.92
CA GLY A 103 4.20 -31.77 4.24
C GLY A 103 4.67 -30.34 4.53
N TYR A 104 5.48 -29.73 3.66
CA TYR A 104 5.97 -28.35 3.81
C TYR A 104 5.13 -27.35 3.01
N ARG A 105 4.93 -26.17 3.59
CA ARG A 105 4.25 -25.04 2.94
C ARG A 105 5.26 -24.18 2.19
N TYR A 106 5.00 -23.96 0.90
CA TYR A 106 5.77 -23.10 0.02
C TYR A 106 4.92 -21.93 -0.45
N VAL A 107 5.59 -20.80 -0.64
CA VAL A 107 4.97 -19.55 -1.08
C VAL A 107 5.70 -19.07 -2.33
N PHE A 108 4.94 -18.76 -3.36
CA PHE A 108 5.44 -18.25 -4.63
C PHE A 108 4.69 -16.99 -5.01
N ARG A 109 5.35 -16.08 -5.72
CA ARG A 109 4.66 -14.97 -6.38
C ARG A 109 4.01 -15.50 -7.66
N CYS A 110 2.78 -15.06 -7.91
CA CYS A 110 2.04 -15.46 -9.11
C CYS A 110 2.73 -14.89 -10.35
N GLY A 111 3.30 -15.75 -11.20
CA GLY A 111 3.92 -15.35 -12.47
C GLY A 111 2.93 -14.85 -13.50
N LYS A 112 1.64 -15.17 -13.35
CA LYS A 112 0.56 -14.78 -14.26
C LYS A 112 0.11 -13.33 -14.06
N CYS A 113 -0.20 -12.93 -12.82
CA CYS A 113 -0.64 -11.56 -12.55
C CYS A 113 0.46 -10.64 -12.01
N GLN A 114 1.55 -11.18 -11.45
CA GLN A 114 2.66 -10.45 -10.85
C GLN A 114 2.25 -9.29 -9.92
N GLN A 115 1.07 -9.40 -9.28
CA GLN A 115 0.53 -8.35 -8.42
C GLN A 115 1.32 -8.19 -7.10
N SER A 116 2.16 -9.15 -6.75
CA SER A 116 2.96 -9.12 -5.52
C SER A 116 4.38 -8.62 -5.78
N ASN A 117 4.76 -7.55 -5.08
CA ASN A 117 6.13 -7.01 -5.06
C ASN A 117 6.96 -7.50 -3.86
N LEU A 118 6.60 -8.65 -3.28
CA LEU A 118 7.37 -9.24 -2.18
C LEU A 118 8.75 -9.72 -2.68
N ASN A 119 9.78 -8.96 -2.35
CA ASN A 119 11.17 -9.29 -2.65
C ASN A 119 11.62 -10.51 -1.82
N GLY A 120 12.39 -11.41 -2.43
CA GLY A 120 12.87 -12.65 -1.79
C GLY A 120 11.96 -13.87 -1.99
N ILE A 121 10.77 -13.70 -2.57
CA ILE A 121 9.87 -14.82 -2.93
C ILE A 121 10.00 -15.12 -4.43
N PRO A 122 10.26 -16.38 -4.84
CA PRO A 122 10.38 -16.73 -6.25
C PRO A 122 9.04 -16.60 -6.98
N VAL A 123 9.11 -16.19 -8.26
CA VAL A 123 7.95 -16.12 -9.15
C VAL A 123 7.73 -17.48 -9.81
N ALA A 124 6.50 -17.96 -9.84
CA ALA A 124 6.16 -19.21 -10.50
C ALA A 124 4.73 -19.21 -11.07
N PHE A 125 4.51 -20.02 -12.10
CA PHE A 125 3.19 -20.29 -12.68
C PHE A 125 2.60 -21.53 -12.04
N LEU A 126 1.30 -21.51 -11.72
CA LEU A 126 0.65 -22.62 -11.02
C LEU A 126 0.77 -23.94 -11.79
N ALA A 127 0.54 -23.93 -13.10
CA ALA A 127 0.66 -25.12 -13.95
C ALA A 127 2.06 -25.78 -13.84
N ASN A 128 3.12 -24.97 -13.74
CA ASN A 128 4.49 -25.48 -13.57
C ASN A 128 4.71 -26.09 -12.18
N LEU A 129 4.03 -25.58 -11.16
CA LEU A 129 4.12 -26.10 -9.79
C LEU A 129 3.34 -27.41 -9.65
N GLU A 130 2.17 -27.53 -10.28
CA GLU A 130 1.39 -28.78 -10.29
C GLU A 130 2.18 -29.93 -10.96
N VAL A 131 2.83 -29.66 -12.10
CA VAL A 131 3.73 -30.65 -12.76
C VAL A 131 4.92 -31.04 -11.86
N ARG A 132 5.37 -30.15 -10.98
CA ARG A 132 6.47 -30.39 -10.03
C ARG A 132 6.03 -31.05 -8.72
N GLY A 133 4.76 -31.49 -8.62
CA GLY A 133 4.21 -32.20 -7.46
C GLY A 133 3.77 -31.30 -6.31
N TYR A 134 3.59 -30.00 -6.54
CA TYR A 134 3.01 -29.10 -5.55
C TYR A 134 1.47 -29.19 -5.58
N THR A 135 0.83 -29.15 -4.41
CA THR A 135 -0.62 -29.30 -4.26
C THR A 135 -1.25 -28.13 -3.53
N LEU A 136 -2.43 -27.72 -3.97
CA LEU A 136 -3.26 -26.72 -3.30
C LEU A 136 -4.00 -27.35 -2.10
N THR A 137 -4.34 -26.54 -1.10
CA THR A 137 -5.23 -26.98 -0.01
C THR A 137 -6.66 -27.19 -0.51
N ASN A 138 -7.39 -28.10 0.13
CA ASN A 138 -8.78 -28.44 -0.21
C ASN A 138 -9.72 -27.22 -0.22
N THR A 139 -9.45 -26.19 0.58
CA THR A 139 -10.22 -24.94 0.61
C THR A 139 -10.10 -24.14 -0.69
N MET A 140 -8.90 -24.07 -1.29
CA MET A 140 -8.70 -23.40 -2.59
C MET A 140 -9.23 -24.23 -3.76
N ARG A 141 -9.18 -25.57 -3.69
CA ARG A 141 -9.83 -26.43 -4.70
C ARG A 141 -11.35 -26.25 -4.74
N LYS A 142 -12.01 -26.13 -3.58
CA LYS A 142 -13.47 -25.93 -3.50
C LYS A 142 -13.91 -24.59 -4.10
N ASN A 143 -13.18 -23.50 -3.82
CA ASN A 143 -13.47 -22.19 -4.42
C ASN A 143 -13.29 -22.20 -5.94
N ARG A 144 -12.39 -23.04 -6.49
CA ARG A 144 -12.25 -23.21 -7.94
C ARG A 144 -13.39 -24.00 -8.60
N GLN A 145 -14.00 -24.95 -7.90
CA GLN A 145 -15.13 -25.73 -8.42
C GLN A 145 -16.46 -24.98 -8.39
N SER A 146 -16.60 -23.92 -7.58
CA SER A 146 -17.83 -23.11 -7.51
C SER A 146 -17.99 -22.08 -8.63
N TYR A 147 -17.00 -21.92 -9.50
CA TYR A 147 -17.04 -21.03 -10.68
C TYR A 147 -16.98 -21.80 -12.01
N GLY A 148 -17.23 -23.11 -11.97
CA GLY A 148 -17.33 -23.99 -13.16
C GLY A 148 -18.75 -24.11 -13.67
#